data_AF-A0A3D0Q0C8-F1
#
_entry.id   AF-A0A3D0Q0C8-F1
#
_cell.length_a   1.000
_cell.length_b   1.000
_cell.length_c   1.000
_cell.angle_alpha   90.00
_cell.angle_beta   90.00
_cell.angle_gamma   90.00
#
_symmetry.space_group_name_H-M   'P 1'
#
loop_
_entity.id
_entity.type
_entity.pdbx_description
1 polymer ?
#
loop_
_entity_poly.entity_id
_entity_poly.type
_entity_poly.pdbx_seq_one_letter_code
_entity_poly.pdbx_strand_id
1 'polypeptide(L)'
;FHEETVRKLDRLHMFDCARANKATSAWGVEARVPFLDKEFMDVAMRLNPKDKMCGNGKMEKYILREAFDNGETLPPEVLWRQKEQFGDGVGYSWIDSIKDFVANEVSDQQLASAEFRFPINTPDTKEGYYYRTIFEGYFPQETAARCVPGGKSIACSTVEALEWDESFKNNADPSGRSMQGVHGKA
;
A
#
# COMPACT_ATOMS: atom_id res chain seq x y z
N PHE A 1 -8.61 15.25 -3.51
CA PHE A 1 -9.13 13.94 -3.02
C PHE A 1 -9.62 13.04 -4.16
N HIS A 2 -10.67 13.42 -4.92
CA HIS A 2 -11.21 12.56 -5.99
C HIS A 2 -10.20 12.16 -7.06
N GLU A 3 -9.44 13.13 -7.58
CA GLU A 3 -8.41 12.87 -8.59
C GLU A 3 -7.39 11.83 -8.11
N GLU A 4 -7.00 11.87 -6.83
CA GLU A 4 -6.13 10.84 -6.27
C GLU A 4 -6.80 9.47 -6.20
N THR A 5 -8.08 9.41 -5.82
CA THR A 5 -8.80 8.12 -5.87
C THR A 5 -8.87 7.54 -7.28
N VAL A 6 -9.01 8.39 -8.30
CA VAL A 6 -8.96 7.98 -9.72
C VAL A 6 -7.56 7.49 -10.09
N ARG A 7 -6.50 8.23 -9.73
CA ARG A 7 -5.10 7.80 -9.98
C ARG A 7 -4.77 6.46 -9.30
N LYS A 8 -5.23 6.24 -8.06
CA LYS A 8 -5.01 4.99 -7.35
C LYS A 8 -5.74 3.82 -8.02
N LEU A 9 -6.95 4.03 -8.53
CA LEU A 9 -7.68 3.02 -9.30
C LEU A 9 -6.96 2.69 -10.62
N ASP A 10 -6.49 3.70 -11.33
CA ASP A 10 -5.75 3.53 -12.60
C ASP A 10 -4.47 2.71 -12.40
N ARG A 11 -3.79 2.86 -11.26
CA ARG A 11 -2.55 2.12 -10.96
C ARG A 11 -2.75 0.80 -10.23
N LEU A 12 -3.98 0.48 -9.82
CA LEU A 12 -4.26 -0.66 -8.92
C LEU A 12 -3.82 -2.01 -9.50
N HIS A 13 -3.81 -2.13 -10.83
CA HIS A 13 -3.35 -3.33 -11.55
C HIS A 13 -1.86 -3.64 -11.34
N MET A 14 -1.03 -2.64 -11.02
CA MET A 14 0.40 -2.83 -10.74
C MET A 14 0.70 -3.16 -9.28
N PHE A 15 -0.27 -2.95 -8.39
CA PHE A 15 -0.11 -3.08 -6.94
C PHE A 15 -1.06 -4.12 -6.33
N ASP A 16 -2.14 -3.67 -5.66
CA ASP A 16 -3.03 -4.54 -4.89
C ASP A 16 -3.69 -5.64 -5.73
N CYS A 17 -4.11 -5.35 -6.96
CA CYS A 17 -4.68 -6.37 -7.84
C CYS A 17 -3.64 -7.42 -8.23
N ALA A 18 -2.40 -7.00 -8.55
CA ALA A 18 -1.33 -7.93 -8.87
C ALA A 18 -1.01 -8.85 -7.68
N ARG A 19 -0.93 -8.29 -6.47
CA ARG A 19 -0.69 -9.06 -5.24
C ARG A 19 -1.84 -10.02 -4.96
N ALA A 20 -3.08 -9.53 -4.93
CA ALA A 20 -4.25 -10.34 -4.63
C ALA A 20 -4.41 -11.49 -5.63
N ASN A 21 -4.26 -11.22 -6.94
CA ASN A 21 -4.38 -12.22 -7.98
C ASN A 21 -3.21 -13.21 -7.98
N LYS A 22 -1.95 -12.75 -8.03
CA LYS A 22 -0.79 -13.64 -8.16
C LYS A 22 -0.56 -14.48 -6.90
N ALA A 23 -0.73 -13.91 -5.70
CA ALA A 23 -0.50 -14.63 -4.45
C ALA A 23 -1.52 -15.76 -4.24
N THR A 24 -2.79 -15.53 -4.60
CA THR A 24 -3.84 -16.58 -4.50
C THR A 24 -3.73 -17.60 -5.62
N SER A 25 -3.43 -17.15 -6.84
CA SER A 25 -3.24 -18.04 -8.00
C SER A 25 -2.06 -19.00 -7.85
N ALA A 26 -1.03 -18.63 -7.08
CA ALA A 26 0.09 -19.51 -6.74
C ALA A 26 -0.35 -20.79 -6.02
N TRP A 27 -1.54 -20.78 -5.41
CA TRP A 27 -2.16 -21.91 -4.72
C TRP A 27 -3.45 -22.39 -5.41
N GLY A 28 -3.69 -22.01 -6.67
CA GLY A 28 -4.89 -22.39 -7.41
C GLY A 28 -6.18 -21.80 -6.84
N VAL A 29 -6.10 -20.70 -6.09
CA VAL A 29 -7.26 -20.02 -5.49
C VAL A 29 -7.64 -18.79 -6.30
N GLU A 30 -8.92 -18.65 -6.64
CA GLU A 30 -9.46 -17.46 -7.30
C GLU A 30 -9.88 -16.39 -6.27
N ALA A 31 -9.26 -15.21 -6.32
CA ALA A 31 -9.68 -14.04 -5.54
C ALA A 31 -10.74 -13.21 -6.28
N ARG A 32 -11.84 -12.88 -5.60
CA ARG A 32 -12.85 -11.92 -6.08
C ARG A 32 -12.85 -10.66 -5.24
N VAL A 33 -13.01 -9.51 -5.88
CA VAL A 33 -12.88 -8.17 -5.25
C VAL A 33 -14.11 -7.31 -5.55
N PRO A 34 -15.23 -7.49 -4.82
CA PRO A 34 -16.50 -6.82 -5.10
C PRO A 34 -16.43 -5.28 -5.13
N PHE A 35 -15.50 -4.67 -4.39
CA PHE A 35 -15.27 -3.22 -4.41
C PHE A 35 -14.74 -2.68 -5.75
N LEU A 36 -14.30 -3.56 -6.66
CA LEU A 36 -13.89 -3.21 -8.03
C LEU A 36 -14.89 -3.70 -9.08
N ASP A 37 -16.08 -4.13 -8.65
CA ASP A 37 -17.17 -4.36 -9.58
C ASP A 37 -17.52 -3.07 -10.34
N LYS A 38 -17.86 -3.20 -11.62
CA LYS A 38 -18.10 -2.03 -12.49
C LYS A 38 -19.31 -1.21 -12.03
N GLU A 39 -20.40 -1.86 -11.63
CA GLU A 39 -21.61 -1.18 -11.19
C GLU A 39 -21.38 -0.52 -9.84
N PHE A 40 -20.69 -1.20 -8.92
CA PHE A 40 -20.29 -0.61 -7.66
C PHE A 40 -19.39 0.61 -7.86
N MET A 41 -18.37 0.51 -8.72
CA MET A 41 -17.46 1.62 -9.01
C MET A 41 -18.20 2.82 -9.63
N ASP A 42 -19.15 2.57 -10.53
CA ASP A 42 -19.96 3.63 -11.14
C ASP A 42 -20.71 4.45 -10.10
N VAL A 43 -21.31 3.80 -9.10
CA VAL A 43 -21.95 4.48 -7.97
C VAL A 43 -20.91 5.16 -7.10
N ALA A 44 -19.94 4.39 -6.61
CA ALA A 44 -18.95 4.86 -5.64
C ALA A 44 -18.15 6.06 -6.16
N MET A 45 -17.80 6.10 -7.45
CA MET A 45 -17.00 7.16 -8.05
C MET A 45 -17.82 8.42 -8.38
N ARG A 46 -19.13 8.30 -8.61
CA ARG A 46 -20.03 9.45 -8.85
C ARG A 46 -20.51 10.16 -7.58
N LEU A 47 -20.35 9.54 -6.40
CA LEU A 47 -20.61 10.21 -5.13
C LEU A 47 -19.76 11.47 -4.96
N ASN A 48 -20.35 12.50 -4.35
CA ASN A 48 -19.69 13.77 -4.08
C ASN A 48 -18.39 13.51 -3.28
N PRO A 49 -17.22 13.93 -3.80
CA PRO A 49 -15.95 13.68 -3.13
C PRO A 49 -15.85 14.21 -1.70
N LYS A 50 -16.61 15.28 -1.37
CA LYS A 50 -16.66 15.83 -0.01
C LYS A 50 -17.17 14.84 1.01
N ASP A 51 -18.10 13.97 0.62
CA ASP A 51 -18.68 12.96 1.53
C ASP A 51 -17.74 11.76 1.77
N LYS A 52 -16.68 11.65 0.96
CA LYS A 52 -15.63 10.63 1.10
C LYS A 52 -14.46 11.08 1.98
N MET A 53 -14.35 12.38 2.27
CA MET A 53 -13.26 12.93 3.07
C MET A 53 -13.47 12.64 4.57
N CYS A 54 -12.39 12.30 5.26
CA CYS A 54 -12.34 12.30 6.72
C CYS A 54 -12.07 13.71 7.28
N GLY A 55 -12.24 13.89 8.58
CA GLY A 55 -12.14 15.18 9.28
C GLY A 55 -13.50 15.68 9.77
N ASN A 56 -13.52 16.78 10.52
CA ASN A 56 -14.74 17.37 11.10
C ASN A 56 -15.61 16.34 11.88
N GLY A 57 -14.98 15.44 12.63
CA GLY A 57 -15.65 14.38 13.38
C GLY A 57 -15.97 13.10 12.57
N LYS A 58 -15.64 13.06 11.26
CA LYS A 58 -15.79 11.85 10.42
C LYS A 58 -14.47 11.09 10.29
N MET A 59 -14.52 9.77 10.49
CA MET A 59 -13.37 8.89 10.27
C MET A 59 -13.22 8.48 8.80
N GLU A 60 -12.14 7.78 8.45
CA GLU A 60 -11.94 7.27 7.10
C GLU A 60 -13.08 6.34 6.67
N LYS A 61 -13.50 6.49 5.40
CA LYS A 61 -14.59 5.73 4.80
C LYS A 61 -15.93 5.88 5.54
N TYR A 62 -16.19 7.03 6.18
CA TYR A 62 -17.42 7.28 6.95
C TYR A 62 -18.70 6.91 6.19
N ILE A 63 -18.89 7.40 4.96
CA ILE A 63 -20.08 7.12 4.13
C ILE A 63 -20.29 5.61 3.88
N LEU A 64 -19.20 4.84 3.79
CA LEU A 64 -19.30 3.38 3.67
C LEU A 64 -19.75 2.77 5.00
N ARG A 65 -19.19 3.21 6.12
CA ARG A 65 -19.57 2.71 7.46
C ARG A 65 -21.03 3.00 7.77
N GLU A 66 -21.48 4.24 7.51
CA GLU A 66 -22.86 4.68 7.67
C GLU A 66 -23.84 3.82 6.83
N ALA A 67 -23.47 3.45 5.60
CA ALA A 67 -24.30 2.60 4.75
C ALA A 67 -24.52 1.17 5.31
N PHE A 68 -23.65 0.72 6.23
CA PHE A 68 -23.75 -0.58 6.90
C PHE A 68 -24.13 -0.48 8.38
N ASP A 69 -24.45 0.73 8.88
CA ASP A 69 -24.89 0.97 10.26
C ASP A 69 -26.38 0.65 10.43
N ASN A 70 -26.73 -0.62 10.21
CA ASN A 70 -28.10 -1.13 10.28
C ASN A 70 -28.37 -2.01 11.51
N GLY A 71 -27.37 -2.16 12.40
CA GLY A 71 -27.47 -3.00 13.61
C GLY A 71 -27.42 -4.51 13.35
N GLU A 72 -27.33 -4.96 12.09
CA GLU A 72 -27.40 -6.38 11.72
C GLU A 72 -26.14 -6.89 10.99
N THR A 73 -25.48 -6.03 10.22
CA THR A 73 -24.41 -6.48 9.31
C THR A 73 -23.06 -6.67 10.02
N LEU A 74 -22.69 -5.72 10.88
CA LEU A 74 -21.44 -5.73 11.62
C LEU A 74 -21.68 -5.20 13.04
N PRO A 75 -20.96 -5.72 14.05
CA PRO A 75 -21.06 -5.17 15.38
C PRO A 75 -20.34 -3.80 15.45
N PRO A 76 -20.78 -2.87 16.33
CA PRO A 76 -20.29 -1.49 16.35
C PRO A 76 -18.77 -1.36 16.49
N GLU A 77 -18.15 -2.24 17.27
CA GLU A 77 -16.70 -2.26 17.51
C GLU A 77 -15.88 -2.60 16.25
N VAL A 78 -16.47 -3.32 15.28
CA VAL A 78 -15.85 -3.58 13.98
C VAL A 78 -16.18 -2.46 13.00
N LEU A 79 -17.46 -2.04 12.96
CA LEU A 79 -17.96 -1.04 12.02
C LEU A 79 -17.27 0.32 12.20
N TRP A 80 -16.92 0.69 13.43
CA TRP A 80 -16.28 1.96 13.77
C TRP A 80 -14.81 1.80 14.18
N ARG A 81 -14.21 0.64 13.91
CA ARG A 81 -12.78 0.41 14.14
C ARG A 81 -11.94 1.30 13.23
N GLN A 82 -10.95 1.98 13.82
CA GLN A 82 -9.97 2.75 13.06
C GLN A 82 -9.16 1.83 12.13
N LYS A 83 -8.92 2.32 10.91
CA LYS A 83 -8.16 1.57 9.91
C LYS A 83 -6.69 1.43 10.32
N GLU A 84 -6.25 0.19 10.40
CA GLU A 84 -4.83 -0.19 10.45
C GLU A 84 -4.34 -0.59 9.04
N GLN A 85 -3.04 -0.43 8.81
CA GLN A 85 -2.39 -0.93 7.59
C GLN A 85 -2.04 -2.41 7.73
N PHE A 86 -1.94 -3.13 6.61
CA PHE A 86 -1.75 -4.59 6.62
C PHE A 86 -0.47 -5.03 7.36
N GLY A 87 0.62 -4.24 7.26
CA GLY A 87 1.88 -4.55 7.94
C GLY A 87 1.77 -4.53 9.47
N ASP A 88 0.91 -3.68 10.02
CA ASP A 88 0.68 -3.58 11.47
C ASP A 88 -0.37 -4.59 11.94
N GLY A 89 -1.39 -4.85 11.10
CA GLY A 89 -2.44 -5.83 11.38
C GLY A 89 -1.98 -7.29 11.34
N VAL A 90 -0.88 -7.61 10.64
CA VAL A 90 -0.28 -8.97 10.61
C VAL A 90 0.62 -9.22 11.82
N GLY A 91 1.13 -8.16 12.45
CA GLY A 91 1.97 -8.23 13.64
C GLY A 91 3.20 -7.34 13.53
N TYR A 92 3.46 -6.55 14.57
CA TYR A 92 4.55 -5.57 14.61
C TYR A 92 5.94 -6.17 14.34
N SER A 93 6.18 -7.42 14.75
CA SER A 93 7.48 -8.08 14.56
C SER A 93 7.80 -8.50 13.12
N TRP A 94 6.82 -8.55 12.22
CA TRP A 94 7.01 -9.10 10.88
C TRP A 94 7.98 -8.26 10.03
N ILE A 95 7.68 -6.97 9.87
CA ILE A 95 8.53 -6.05 9.08
C ILE A 95 9.88 -5.86 9.77
N ASP A 96 9.92 -5.84 11.11
CA ASP A 96 11.17 -5.67 11.84
C ASP A 96 12.11 -6.85 11.59
N SER A 97 11.57 -8.08 11.60
CA SER A 97 12.33 -9.30 11.28
C SER A 97 12.88 -9.29 9.85
N ILE A 98 12.12 -8.74 8.88
CA ILE A 98 12.59 -8.58 7.50
C ILE A 98 13.74 -7.56 7.44
N LYS A 99 13.61 -6.42 8.11
CA LYS A 99 14.65 -5.39 8.16
C LYS A 99 15.94 -5.93 8.77
N ASP A 100 15.84 -6.65 9.89
CA ASP A 100 16.97 -7.28 10.57
C ASP A 100 17.66 -8.33 9.71
N PHE A 101 16.86 -9.18 9.03
CA PHE A 101 17.40 -10.19 8.12
C PHE A 101 18.15 -9.53 6.95
N VAL A 102 17.52 -8.57 6.27
CA VAL A 102 18.12 -7.94 5.09
C VAL A 102 19.33 -7.07 5.46
N ALA A 103 19.40 -6.52 6.67
CA ALA A 103 20.57 -5.79 7.14
C ALA A 103 21.85 -6.66 7.14
N ASN A 104 21.71 -7.98 7.30
CA ASN A 104 22.81 -8.95 7.23
C ASN A 104 23.12 -9.42 5.80
N GLU A 105 22.12 -9.41 4.91
CA GLU A 105 22.27 -9.87 3.52
C GLU A 105 22.80 -8.81 2.55
N VAL A 106 22.59 -7.52 2.87
CA VAL A 106 23.00 -6.40 2.01
C VAL A 106 23.94 -5.46 2.75
N SER A 107 25.17 -5.34 2.25
CA SER A 107 26.16 -4.42 2.80
C SER A 107 25.90 -2.98 2.38
N ASP A 108 26.44 -2.03 3.16
CA ASP A 108 26.35 -0.60 2.84
C ASP A 108 27.06 -0.28 1.51
N GLN A 109 28.14 -1.01 1.20
CA GLN A 109 28.85 -0.87 -0.07
C GLN A 109 28.01 -1.33 -1.27
N GLN A 110 27.26 -2.43 -1.12
CA GLN A 110 26.34 -2.89 -2.16
C GLN A 110 25.26 -1.86 -2.45
N LEU A 111 24.68 -1.27 -1.40
CA LEU A 111 23.68 -0.21 -1.56
C LEU A 111 24.29 1.05 -2.17
N ALA A 112 25.47 1.47 -1.73
CA ALA A 112 26.17 2.65 -2.26
C ALA A 112 26.55 2.52 -3.74
N SER A 113 26.72 1.29 -4.24
CA SER A 113 27.02 0.99 -5.64
C SER A 113 25.82 0.45 -6.43
N ALA A 114 24.60 0.55 -5.87
CA ALA A 114 23.41 -0.06 -6.45
C ALA A 114 23.09 0.43 -7.87
N GLU A 115 23.39 1.69 -8.20
CA GLU A 115 23.12 2.26 -9.53
C GLU A 115 23.88 1.56 -10.66
N PHE A 116 25.07 1.03 -10.39
CA PHE A 116 25.88 0.32 -11.38
C PHE A 116 25.35 -1.08 -11.65
N ARG A 117 24.72 -1.70 -10.65
CA ARG A 117 24.12 -3.03 -10.77
C ARG A 117 22.69 -2.97 -11.29
N PHE A 118 21.91 -2.01 -10.78
CA PHE A 118 20.48 -1.86 -11.06
C PHE A 118 20.19 -0.47 -11.66
N PRO A 119 20.61 -0.19 -12.90
CA PRO A 119 20.45 1.15 -13.50
C PRO A 119 18.99 1.54 -13.73
N ILE A 120 18.09 0.56 -13.85
CA ILE A 120 16.65 0.77 -13.97
C ILE A 120 16.04 0.61 -12.58
N ASN A 121 15.30 1.61 -12.08
CA ASN A 121 14.68 1.60 -10.75
C ASN A 121 15.69 1.20 -9.65
N THR A 122 16.75 1.98 -9.50
CA THR A 122 17.79 1.76 -8.48
C THR A 122 17.16 1.72 -7.08
N PRO A 123 17.39 0.65 -6.29
CA PRO A 123 16.89 0.57 -4.93
C PRO A 123 17.62 1.57 -4.02
N ASP A 124 16.87 2.27 -3.18
CA ASP A 124 17.36 3.26 -2.21
C ASP A 124 17.41 2.72 -0.77
N THR A 125 16.99 1.47 -0.56
CA THR A 125 17.01 0.76 0.72
C THR A 125 17.63 -0.63 0.57
N LYS A 126 18.19 -1.17 1.66
CA LYS A 126 18.71 -2.56 1.69
C LYS A 126 17.60 -3.57 1.38
N GLU A 127 16.41 -3.36 1.93
CA GLU A 127 15.21 -4.17 1.64
C GLU A 127 14.88 -4.18 0.15
N GLY A 128 14.79 -3.00 -0.48
CA GLY A 128 14.58 -2.89 -1.92
C GLY A 128 15.69 -3.57 -2.74
N TYR A 129 16.95 -3.44 -2.31
CA TYR A 129 18.08 -4.10 -2.96
C TYR A 129 17.99 -5.62 -2.90
N TYR A 130 17.61 -6.16 -1.75
CA TYR A 130 17.43 -7.59 -1.55
C TYR A 130 16.30 -8.14 -2.42
N TYR A 131 15.13 -7.50 -2.42
CA TYR A 131 14.02 -7.89 -3.29
C TYR A 131 14.37 -7.77 -4.77
N ARG A 132 15.09 -6.71 -5.16
CA ARG A 132 15.53 -6.53 -6.54
C ARG A 132 16.52 -7.61 -6.97
N THR A 133 17.41 -8.04 -6.07
CA THR A 133 18.33 -9.16 -6.31
C THR A 133 17.57 -10.46 -6.58
N ILE A 134 16.54 -10.76 -5.79
CA ILE A 134 15.68 -11.93 -6.01
C ILE A 134 14.93 -11.80 -7.35
N PHE A 135 14.33 -10.64 -7.62
CA PHE A 135 13.58 -10.39 -8.84
C PHE A 135 14.43 -10.63 -10.09
N GLU A 136 15.64 -10.08 -10.15
CA GLU A 136 16.56 -10.25 -11.28
C GLU A 136 16.99 -11.72 -11.45
N GLY A 137 17.09 -12.48 -10.35
CA GLY A 137 17.37 -13.92 -10.39
C GLY A 137 16.29 -14.75 -11.11
N TYR A 138 15.02 -14.32 -11.06
CA TYR A 138 13.92 -14.96 -11.79
C TYR A 138 13.62 -14.30 -13.15
N PHE A 139 13.81 -12.98 -13.24
CA PHE A 139 13.47 -12.15 -14.40
C PHE A 139 14.66 -11.27 -14.80
N PRO A 140 15.71 -11.86 -15.42
CA PRO A 140 16.97 -11.16 -15.69
C PRO A 140 16.90 -10.11 -16.81
N GLN A 141 15.76 -10.00 -17.50
CA GLN A 141 15.61 -9.06 -18.62
C GLN A 141 15.32 -7.65 -18.11
N GLU A 142 16.00 -6.65 -18.69
CA GLU A 142 15.72 -5.23 -18.41
C GLU A 142 14.24 -4.85 -18.65
N THR A 143 13.61 -5.47 -19.65
CA THR A 143 12.20 -5.24 -19.95
C THR A 143 11.29 -5.66 -18.81
N ALA A 144 11.62 -6.72 -18.07
CA ALA A 144 10.87 -7.15 -16.90
C ALA A 144 11.01 -6.13 -15.75
N ALA A 145 12.20 -5.59 -15.53
CA ALA A 145 12.42 -4.56 -14.52
C ALA A 145 11.62 -3.27 -14.83
N ARG A 146 11.44 -2.92 -16.10
CA ARG A 146 10.61 -1.78 -16.54
C ARG A 146 9.10 -1.99 -16.34
N CYS A 147 8.65 -3.23 -16.19
CA CYS A 147 7.25 -3.52 -15.84
C CYS A 147 6.93 -3.23 -14.37
N VAL A 148 7.95 -3.06 -13.51
CA VAL A 148 7.78 -2.65 -12.12
C VAL A 148 7.74 -1.12 -12.07
N PRO A 149 6.67 -0.50 -11.54
CA PRO A 149 6.60 0.96 -11.45
C PRO A 149 7.71 1.50 -10.54
N GLY A 150 8.46 2.47 -11.04
CA GLY A 150 9.51 3.16 -10.29
C GLY A 150 9.03 4.43 -9.59
N GLY A 151 9.88 4.97 -8.72
CA GLY A 151 9.65 6.23 -8.01
C GLY A 151 9.15 6.06 -6.57
N LYS A 152 9.15 7.15 -5.81
CA LYS A 152 8.69 7.16 -4.41
C LYS A 152 7.18 6.95 -4.36
N SER A 153 6.72 6.04 -3.52
CA SER A 153 5.31 5.77 -3.27
C SER A 153 5.10 5.29 -1.83
N ILE A 154 3.97 5.67 -1.23
CA ILE A 154 3.49 5.11 0.05
C ILE A 154 2.13 4.49 -0.19
N ALA A 155 1.97 3.20 0.12
CA ALA A 155 0.69 2.49 0.01
C ALA A 155 -0.04 2.74 -1.32
N CYS A 156 0.70 2.62 -2.43
CA CYS A 156 0.23 2.81 -3.82
C CYS A 156 -0.19 4.25 -4.15
N SER A 157 0.05 5.20 -3.25
CA SER A 157 -0.22 6.62 -3.46
C SER A 157 0.89 7.25 -4.29
N THR A 158 0.54 8.26 -5.06
CA THR A 158 1.50 8.90 -5.95
C THR A 158 2.37 9.92 -5.20
N VAL A 159 3.43 10.43 -5.85
CA VAL A 159 4.30 11.47 -5.26
C VAL A 159 3.47 12.72 -4.90
N GLU A 160 2.45 13.02 -5.70
CA GLU A 160 1.51 14.11 -5.47
C GLU A 160 0.72 13.95 -4.17
N ALA A 161 0.43 12.72 -3.74
CA ALA A 161 -0.22 12.49 -2.44
C ALA A 161 0.75 12.66 -1.26
N LEU A 162 2.06 12.41 -1.47
CA LEU A 162 3.11 12.70 -0.49
C LEU A 162 3.28 14.21 -0.26
N GLU A 163 2.88 15.03 -1.24
CA GLU A 163 2.95 16.48 -1.12
C GLU A 163 1.85 17.07 -0.23
N TRP A 164 0.77 16.31 0.03
CA TRP A 164 -0.40 16.80 0.77
C TRP A 164 -0.23 16.83 2.28
N ASP A 165 0.75 16.10 2.81
CA ASP A 165 1.04 16.09 4.24
C ASP A 165 2.56 15.98 4.46
N GLU A 166 3.11 17.00 5.11
CA GLU A 166 4.55 17.13 5.37
C GLU A 166 5.11 15.99 6.22
N SER A 167 4.28 15.32 7.02
CA SER A 167 4.68 14.14 7.79
C SER A 167 5.04 12.96 6.89
N PHE A 168 4.41 12.81 5.71
CA PHE A 168 4.79 11.81 4.72
C PHE A 168 6.06 12.15 3.95
N LYS A 169 6.39 13.45 3.79
CA LYS A 169 7.65 13.88 3.15
C LYS A 169 8.87 13.44 3.96
N ASN A 170 8.77 13.51 5.28
CA ASN A 170 9.87 13.22 6.21
C ASN A 170 9.90 11.76 6.68
N ASN A 171 8.82 11.00 6.49
CA ASN A 171 8.71 9.58 6.86
C ASN A 171 8.12 8.74 5.71
N ALA A 172 8.84 8.69 4.58
CA ALA A 172 8.47 7.86 3.44
C ALA A 172 8.82 6.38 3.66
N ASP A 173 8.27 5.77 4.72
CA ASP A 173 8.29 4.32 4.88
C ASP A 173 7.30 3.71 3.84
N PRO A 174 7.76 2.94 2.84
CA PRO A 174 6.88 2.33 1.84
C PRO A 174 5.81 1.41 2.44
N SER A 175 6.07 0.86 3.64
CA SER A 175 5.12 0.04 4.39
C SER A 175 3.91 0.83 4.89
N GLY A 176 4.01 2.17 4.94
CA GLY A 176 2.96 3.09 5.38
C GLY A 176 2.60 2.97 6.87
N ARG A 177 3.41 2.26 7.67
CA ARG A 177 3.22 2.10 9.12
C ARG A 177 2.84 3.41 9.80
N SER A 178 1.82 3.38 10.66
CA SER A 178 1.50 4.54 11.48
C SER A 178 2.60 4.68 12.54
N MET A 179 3.47 5.67 12.39
CA MET A 179 4.46 5.99 13.42
C MET A 179 3.74 6.67 14.61
N GLN A 180 3.62 5.94 15.72
CA GLN A 180 3.28 6.36 17.09
C GLN A 180 2.07 7.30 17.30
N GLY A 181 1.10 6.83 18.10
CA GLY A 181 0.08 7.69 18.76
C GLY A 181 -1.40 7.32 18.53
N VAL A 182 -1.69 6.23 17.83
CA VAL A 182 -3.06 5.93 17.34
C VAL A 182 -3.95 5.20 18.37
N HIS A 183 -3.36 4.62 19.42
CA HIS A 183 -4.11 4.11 20.55
C HIS A 183 -4.17 5.17 21.65
N GLY A 184 -5.20 6.03 21.61
CA GLY A 184 -5.70 6.63 22.83
C GLY A 184 -6.07 5.49 23.78
N LYS A 185 -5.50 5.49 24.99
CA LYS A 185 -5.81 4.50 26.03
C LYS A 185 -7.32 4.36 26.16
N ALA A 186 -7.84 3.17 25.86
CA ALA A 186 -9.09 2.72 26.46
C ALA A 186 -8.84 2.41 27.94
#